data_AF-A0A955YXV0-F1
#
_entry.id   AF-A0A955YXV0-F1
#
_cell.length_a   1.000
_cell.length_b   1.000
_cell.length_c   1.000
_cell.angle_alpha   90.00
_cell.angle_beta   90.00
_cell.angle_gamma   90.00
#
_symmetry.space_group_name_H-M   'P 1'
#
loop_
_entity.id
_entity.type
_entity.pdbx_description
1 polymer ?
#
loop_
_entity_poly.entity_id
_entity_poly.type
_entity_poly.pdbx_seq_one_letter_code
_entity_poly.pdbx_strand_id
1 'polypeptide(L)'
;MTKRSSITPEQGNVPSGVHAMRRGGARREVSDRVSLLGPDGRVLEGWALNVSRGGLRAILEEKVDLGEQFDITLGAADDGLTRKGRVVWVQEEPDGVIVGLEFTSLSGMHKSVPPVAPEDAAPDVAVPPAAPVPDAAPTDPTPDGDG
;
A
#
# COMPACT_ATOMS: atom_id res chain seq x y z
N MET A 1 -5.75 -16.59 -49.33
CA MET A 1 -6.76 -17.08 -48.35
C MET A 1 -6.00 -17.79 -47.23
N THR A 2 -5.49 -17.04 -46.25
CA THR A 2 -4.52 -17.57 -45.28
C THR A 2 -5.25 -18.02 -44.01
N LYS A 3 -5.19 -19.33 -43.72
CA LYS A 3 -5.80 -19.97 -42.55
C LYS A 3 -5.13 -19.47 -41.25
N ARG A 4 -5.91 -18.90 -40.33
CA ARG A 4 -5.47 -18.60 -38.96
C ARG A 4 -5.53 -19.87 -38.12
N SER A 5 -4.37 -20.39 -37.74
CA SER A 5 -4.27 -21.49 -36.77
C SER A 5 -4.50 -20.95 -35.37
N SER A 6 -5.58 -21.35 -34.72
CA SER A 6 -5.85 -21.08 -33.31
C SER A 6 -4.93 -21.96 -32.44
N ILE A 7 -4.00 -21.32 -31.71
CA ILE A 7 -3.30 -21.95 -30.58
C ILE A 7 -4.22 -21.80 -29.38
N THR A 8 -5.00 -22.85 -29.09
CA THR A 8 -5.69 -23.02 -27.81
C THR A 8 -4.75 -23.86 -26.94
N PRO A 9 -4.17 -23.35 -25.84
CA PRO A 9 -3.50 -24.22 -24.89
C PRO A 9 -4.55 -25.04 -24.15
N GLU A 10 -4.33 -26.36 -24.09
CA GLU A 10 -5.24 -27.35 -23.53
C GLU A 10 -5.58 -27.10 -22.06
N GLN A 11 -6.84 -27.39 -21.73
CA GLN A 11 -7.41 -27.32 -20.39
C GLN A 11 -6.65 -28.24 -19.42
N GLY A 12 -5.81 -27.63 -18.58
CA GLY A 12 -5.29 -28.24 -17.37
C GLY A 12 -6.39 -28.38 -16.32
N ASN A 13 -6.70 -29.62 -15.96
CA ASN A 13 -7.57 -30.03 -14.87
C ASN A 13 -7.14 -29.44 -13.52
N VAL A 14 -7.89 -28.46 -12.99
CA VAL A 14 -7.66 -27.91 -11.64
C VAL A 14 -8.55 -28.61 -10.61
N PRO A 15 -7.99 -29.28 -9.57
CA PRO A 15 -8.80 -29.82 -8.49
C PRO A 15 -9.41 -28.69 -7.65
N SER A 16 -10.74 -28.77 -7.47
CA SER A 16 -11.54 -27.93 -6.58
C SER A 16 -11.09 -28.14 -5.14
N GLY A 17 -10.61 -27.08 -4.49
CA GLY A 17 -10.35 -27.08 -3.06
C GLY A 17 -9.41 -25.97 -2.65
N VAL A 18 -9.91 -25.10 -1.76
CA VAL A 18 -9.22 -23.94 -1.16
C VAL A 18 -9.20 -22.70 -2.07
N HIS A 19 -10.34 -21.99 -2.07
CA HIS A 19 -10.35 -20.56 -2.39
C HIS A 19 -9.38 -19.86 -1.44
N ALA A 20 -8.17 -19.57 -1.91
CA ALA A 20 -7.32 -18.60 -1.26
C ALA A 20 -8.10 -17.30 -1.21
N MET A 21 -8.55 -16.89 -0.01
CA MET A 21 -9.19 -15.61 0.22
C MET A 21 -8.13 -14.52 0.07
N ARG A 22 -7.78 -14.23 -1.18
CA ARG A 22 -6.87 -13.15 -1.56
C ARG A 22 -7.60 -11.84 -1.29
N ARG A 23 -7.39 -11.28 -0.11
CA ARG A 23 -7.69 -9.87 0.17
C ARG A 23 -6.90 -9.01 -0.81
N GLY A 24 -7.59 -8.40 -1.78
CA GLY A 24 -7.04 -7.39 -2.67
C GLY A 24 -8.20 -6.60 -3.26
N GLY A 25 -8.35 -5.35 -2.82
CA GLY A 25 -9.57 -4.54 -2.94
C GLY A 25 -10.23 -4.48 -4.33
N ALA A 26 -11.54 -4.25 -4.30
CA ALA A 26 -12.40 -4.14 -5.48
C ALA A 26 -11.73 -3.28 -6.58
N ARG A 27 -11.54 -3.89 -7.75
CA ARG A 27 -11.11 -3.19 -8.96
C ARG A 27 -12.34 -2.55 -9.54
N ARG A 28 -12.42 -1.22 -9.48
CA ARG A 28 -13.46 -0.48 -10.20
C ARG A 28 -12.97 -0.33 -11.62
N GLU A 29 -13.78 -0.76 -12.59
CA GLU A 29 -13.61 -0.34 -13.99
C GLU A 29 -13.94 1.15 -14.02
N VAL A 30 -12.95 1.98 -14.29
CA VAL A 30 -13.13 3.43 -14.38
C VAL A 30 -12.41 3.90 -15.62
N SER A 31 -13.16 4.50 -16.55
CA SER A 31 -12.59 5.28 -17.65
C SER A 31 -12.22 6.68 -17.14
N ASP A 32 -11.41 6.74 -16.10
CA ASP A 32 -10.94 8.02 -15.55
C ASP A 32 -9.72 8.50 -16.34
N ARG A 33 -9.67 9.81 -16.60
CA ARG A 33 -8.44 10.46 -17.06
C ARG A 33 -7.34 10.32 -16.02
N VAL A 34 -6.13 10.04 -16.49
CA VAL A 34 -4.92 10.06 -15.66
C VAL A 34 -3.93 11.08 -16.22
N SER A 35 -3.30 11.81 -15.32
CA SER A 35 -2.19 12.72 -15.62
C SER A 35 -0.99 12.29 -14.79
N LEU A 36 0.17 12.15 -15.43
CA LEU A 36 1.43 11.78 -14.81
C LEU A 36 2.40 12.95 -14.90
N LEU A 37 2.70 13.58 -13.77
CA LEU A 37 3.71 14.62 -13.69
C LEU A 37 5.08 14.01 -13.36
N GLY A 38 6.01 14.09 -14.30
CA GLY A 38 7.39 13.65 -14.14
C GLY A 38 8.24 14.63 -13.33
N PRO A 39 9.41 14.18 -12.83
CA PRO A 39 10.30 15.01 -12.02
C PRO A 39 10.94 16.16 -12.81
N ASP A 40 10.98 16.05 -14.13
CA ASP A 40 11.44 17.07 -15.08
C ASP A 40 10.33 18.07 -15.46
N GLY A 41 9.12 17.92 -14.90
CA GLY A 41 7.97 18.76 -15.18
C GLY A 41 7.16 18.33 -16.40
N ARG A 42 7.51 17.21 -17.06
CA ARG A 42 6.71 16.68 -18.16
C ARG A 42 5.37 16.16 -17.66
N VAL A 43 4.30 16.41 -18.41
CA VAL A 43 2.96 15.92 -18.07
C VAL A 43 2.53 14.94 -19.15
N LEU A 44 2.34 13.68 -18.77
CA LEU A 44 1.85 12.65 -19.68
C LEU A 44 0.38 12.41 -19.39
N GLU A 45 -0.45 12.47 -20.44
CA GLU A 45 -1.88 12.21 -20.31
C GLU A 45 -2.25 10.80 -20.77
N GLY A 46 -3.33 10.28 -20.18
CA GLY A 46 -3.81 8.96 -20.52
C GLY A 46 -5.17 8.61 -19.94
N TRP A 47 -5.45 7.32 -20.01
CA TRP A 47 -6.68 6.73 -19.48
C TRP A 47 -6.37 5.59 -18.53
N ALA A 48 -6.97 5.62 -17.36
CA ALA A 48 -6.95 4.48 -16.45
C ALA A 48 -7.78 3.34 -17.04
N LEU A 49 -7.23 2.14 -17.04
CA LEU A 49 -7.92 0.90 -17.39
C LEU A 49 -8.49 0.23 -16.15
N ASN A 50 -7.69 0.20 -15.07
CA ASN A 50 -8.07 -0.38 -13.80
C ASN A 50 -7.40 0.39 -12.67
N VAL A 51 -8.16 0.71 -11.62
CA VAL A 51 -7.61 1.33 -10.40
C VAL A 51 -7.84 0.42 -9.20
N SER A 52 -6.81 0.29 -8.37
CA SER A 52 -6.86 -0.42 -7.09
C SER A 52 -6.27 0.44 -5.99
N ARG A 53 -6.34 -0.02 -4.73
CA ARG A 53 -5.71 0.68 -3.61
C ARG A 53 -4.19 0.84 -3.74
N GLY A 54 -3.52 -0.14 -4.37
CA GLY A 54 -2.06 -0.20 -4.45
C GLY A 54 -1.47 0.29 -5.77
N GLY A 55 -2.30 0.60 -6.77
CA GLY A 55 -1.81 1.01 -8.09
C GLY A 55 -2.89 0.99 -9.14
N LEU A 56 -2.50 1.29 -10.38
CA LEU A 56 -3.39 1.32 -11.53
C LEU A 56 -2.72 0.76 -12.80
N ARG A 57 -3.56 0.48 -13.80
CA ARG A 57 -3.13 0.27 -15.20
C ARG A 57 -3.60 1.46 -16.02
N ALA A 58 -2.75 1.99 -16.89
CA ALA A 58 -3.09 3.10 -17.76
C ALA A 58 -2.61 2.88 -19.19
N ILE A 59 -3.27 3.54 -20.14
CA ILE A 59 -2.79 3.76 -21.50
C ILE A 59 -2.24 5.18 -21.56
N LEU A 60 -1.03 5.33 -22.08
CA LEU A 60 -0.39 6.62 -22.38
C LEU A 60 -0.02 6.65 -23.86
N GLU A 61 -0.06 7.83 -24.47
CA GLU A 61 0.43 8.03 -25.85
C GLU A 61 1.96 8.10 -25.89
N GLU A 62 2.57 8.61 -24.82
CA GLU A 62 4.01 8.82 -24.72
C GLU A 62 4.71 7.64 -24.03
N LYS A 63 5.95 7.35 -24.48
CA LYS A 63 6.78 6.30 -23.88
C LYS A 63 7.23 6.68 -22.48
N VAL A 64 7.30 5.67 -21.61
CA VAL A 64 7.83 5.78 -20.24
C VAL A 64 8.81 4.66 -19.97
N ASP A 65 9.73 4.90 -19.04
CA ASP A 65 10.74 3.92 -18.65
C ASP A 65 10.32 3.11 -17.41
N LEU A 66 10.80 1.86 -17.34
CA LEU A 66 10.61 1.04 -16.15
C LEU A 66 11.29 1.67 -14.93
N GLY A 67 10.59 1.71 -13.81
CA GLY A 67 11.07 2.27 -12.55
C GLY A 67 10.92 3.79 -12.44
N GLU A 68 10.49 4.47 -13.51
CA GLU A 68 10.28 5.90 -13.47
C GLU A 68 9.17 6.29 -12.49
N GLN A 69 9.36 7.44 -11.82
CA GLN A 69 8.45 7.93 -10.78
C GLN A 69 7.65 9.12 -11.26
N PHE A 70 6.37 9.14 -10.90
CA PHE A 70 5.44 10.21 -11.28
C PHE A 70 4.56 10.62 -10.10
N ASP A 71 4.15 11.88 -10.09
CA ASP A 71 2.97 12.33 -9.35
C ASP A 71 1.72 12.04 -10.21
N ILE A 72 0.93 11.05 -9.81
CA ILE A 72 -0.20 10.49 -10.55
C ILE A 72 -1.48 11.17 -10.07
N THR A 73 -2.19 11.85 -10.96
CA THR A 73 -3.52 12.43 -10.68
C THR A 73 -4.59 11.65 -11.40
N LEU A 74 -5.57 11.14 -10.66
CA LEU A 74 -6.74 10.42 -11.18
C LEU A 74 -7.98 11.33 -11.14
N GLY A 75 -8.68 11.49 -12.27
CA GLY A 75 -9.87 12.33 -12.39
C GLY A 75 -9.57 13.73 -12.96
N ALA A 76 -10.54 14.65 -12.83
CA ALA A 76 -10.36 16.04 -13.24
C ALA A 76 -9.31 16.74 -12.37
N ALA A 77 -8.51 17.64 -12.95
CA ALA A 77 -7.37 18.27 -12.27
C ALA A 77 -7.73 18.98 -10.95
N ASP A 78 -8.94 19.52 -10.82
CA ASP A 78 -9.37 20.30 -9.64
C ASP A 78 -9.86 19.43 -8.47
N ASP A 79 -10.37 18.22 -8.74
CA ASP A 79 -10.95 17.29 -7.74
C ASP A 79 -10.24 15.92 -7.72
N GLY A 80 -9.12 15.82 -8.43
CA GLY A 80 -8.41 14.58 -8.68
C GLY A 80 -7.63 14.07 -7.48
N LEU A 81 -7.52 12.75 -7.36
CA LEU A 81 -6.69 12.13 -6.32
C LEU A 81 -5.25 12.04 -6.80
N THR A 82 -4.36 12.84 -6.20
CA THR A 82 -2.92 12.83 -6.51
C THR A 82 -2.14 11.88 -5.58
N ARG A 83 -1.33 11.00 -6.16
CA ARG A 83 -0.47 10.03 -5.45
C ARG A 83 0.87 9.84 -6.17
N LYS A 84 1.94 9.71 -5.39
CA LYS A 84 3.22 9.26 -5.93
C LYS A 84 3.14 7.79 -6.35
N GLY A 85 3.72 7.47 -7.50
CA GLY A 85 3.84 6.11 -7.95
C GLY A 85 5.04 5.89 -8.86
N ARG A 86 5.29 4.62 -9.16
CA ARG A 86 6.39 4.17 -10.02
C ARG A 86 5.88 3.21 -11.09
N VAL A 87 6.49 3.27 -12.27
CA VAL A 87 6.26 2.30 -13.34
C VAL A 87 6.89 0.96 -12.94
N VAL A 88 6.08 -0.09 -12.88
CA VAL A 88 6.52 -1.45 -12.51
C VAL A 88 6.53 -2.43 -13.68
N TRP A 89 5.80 -2.13 -14.75
CA TRP A 89 5.87 -2.84 -16.03
C TRP A 89 5.36 -1.93 -17.16
N VAL A 90 5.82 -2.21 -18.38
CA VAL A 90 5.46 -1.49 -19.62
C VAL A 90 5.20 -2.52 -20.73
N GLN A 91 4.18 -2.27 -21.54
CA GLN A 91 3.88 -2.98 -22.78
C GLN A 91 3.77 -1.93 -23.89
N GLU A 92 4.59 -2.05 -24.92
CA GLU A 92 4.52 -1.17 -26.10
C GLU A 92 3.35 -1.56 -27.00
N GLU A 93 2.62 -0.57 -27.48
CA GLU A 93 1.58 -0.68 -28.50
C GLU A 93 1.94 0.22 -29.70
N PRO A 94 1.36 0.01 -30.89
CA PRO A 94 1.69 0.81 -32.08
C PRO A 94 1.44 2.32 -31.93
N ASP A 95 0.51 2.73 -31.05
CA ASP A 95 0.07 4.10 -30.82
C ASP A 95 0.37 4.63 -29.40
N GLY A 96 1.14 3.89 -28.60
CA GLY A 96 1.45 4.30 -27.25
C GLY A 96 1.99 3.17 -26.39
N VAL A 97 1.71 3.24 -25.08
CA VAL A 97 2.14 2.24 -24.11
C VAL A 97 1.03 1.94 -23.11
N ILE A 98 0.94 0.67 -22.71
CA ILE A 98 0.17 0.24 -21.55
C ILE A 98 1.14 0.07 -20.40
N VAL A 99 0.84 0.71 -19.27
CA VAL A 99 1.73 0.74 -18.10
C VAL A 99 1.04 0.24 -16.86
N GLY A 100 1.81 -0.42 -16.01
CA GLY A 100 1.43 -0.69 -14.62
C GLY A 100 2.13 0.28 -13.69
N LEU A 101 1.36 1.01 -12.90
CA LEU A 101 1.86 1.91 -11.88
C LEU A 101 1.55 1.37 -10.49
N GLU A 102 2.54 1.35 -9.62
CA GLU A 102 2.39 1.08 -8.19
C GLU A 102 2.43 2.39 -7.42
N PHE A 103 1.48 2.61 -6.51
CA PHE A 103 1.52 3.77 -5.62
C PHE A 103 2.60 3.57 -4.54
N THR A 104 3.58 4.48 -4.51
CA THR A 104 4.71 4.42 -3.58
C THR A 104 4.44 5.21 -2.30
N SER A 105 3.46 6.12 -2.31
CA SER A 105 3.00 6.82 -1.13
C SER A 105 1.52 6.59 -0.93
N LEU A 106 1.15 6.14 0.28
CA LEU A 106 -0.19 6.37 0.79
C LEU A 106 -0.31 7.89 0.94
N SER A 107 -0.87 8.58 -0.06
CA SER A 107 -1.42 9.91 0.15
C SER A 107 -2.62 9.74 1.07
N GLY A 108 -2.32 9.54 2.34
CA GLY A 108 -3.22 9.70 3.46
C GLY A 108 -2.91 11.06 4.02
N MET A 109 -3.96 11.87 4.13
CA MET A 109 -4.09 12.88 5.16
C MET A 109 -3.90 12.21 6.54
N HIS A 110 -2.66 11.89 6.90
CA HIS A 110 -2.25 11.51 8.24
C HIS A 110 -0.94 12.22 8.51
N LYS A 111 -1.03 13.41 9.14
CA LYS A 111 0.07 13.94 9.95
C LYS A 111 0.35 12.91 11.05
N SER A 112 1.17 11.92 10.75
CA SER A 112 1.76 11.08 11.79
C SER A 112 2.99 11.83 12.26
N VAL A 113 2.87 12.42 13.44
CA VAL A 113 4.01 12.90 14.23
C VAL A 113 5.06 11.77 14.25
N PRO A 114 6.34 12.04 13.94
CA PRO A 114 7.36 11.00 14.03
C PRO A 114 7.42 10.46 15.45
N PRO A 115 7.48 9.13 15.66
CA PRO A 115 7.72 8.60 17.00
C PRO A 115 9.09 9.11 17.45
N VAL A 116 9.13 9.76 18.62
CA VAL A 116 10.37 10.08 19.32
C VAL A 116 11.14 8.77 19.46
N ALA A 117 12.34 8.70 18.87
CA ALA A 117 13.21 7.55 19.00
C ALA A 117 13.52 7.33 20.50
N PRO A 118 13.30 6.12 21.06
CA PRO A 118 13.86 5.80 22.36
C PRO A 118 15.38 5.72 22.22
N GLU A 119 16.06 6.58 22.95
CA GLU A 119 17.51 6.61 23.09
C GLU A 119 17.98 5.26 23.64
N ASP A 120 19.07 4.77 23.05
CA ASP A 120 19.66 3.45 23.16
C ASP A 120 20.28 3.15 24.55
N ALA A 121 20.62 1.87 24.76
CA ALA A 121 21.44 1.26 25.84
C ALA A 121 20.69 0.73 27.09
N ALA A 122 20.81 -0.54 27.53
CA ALA A 122 21.73 -1.64 27.22
C ALA A 122 21.16 -3.00 27.74
N PRO A 123 21.70 -4.17 27.32
CA PRO A 123 21.19 -5.49 27.71
C PRO A 123 21.87 -6.12 28.96
N ASP A 124 21.02 -6.64 29.85
CA ASP A 124 21.06 -7.88 30.66
C ASP A 124 22.42 -8.49 31.11
N VAL A 125 22.74 -8.45 32.42
CA VAL A 125 23.53 -9.46 33.16
C VAL A 125 23.09 -9.55 34.64
N ALA A 126 23.04 -10.78 35.15
CA ALA A 126 22.33 -11.29 36.32
C ALA A 126 23.01 -11.22 37.72
N VAL A 127 22.18 -11.61 38.72
CA VAL A 127 22.43 -12.32 40.01
C VAL A 127 22.29 -11.51 41.34
N PRO A 128 21.42 -11.95 42.29
CA PRO A 128 21.20 -11.36 43.64
C PRO A 128 22.12 -12.02 44.72
N PRO A 129 22.31 -11.52 45.98
CA PRO A 129 21.31 -11.64 47.07
C PRO A 129 21.37 -10.66 48.29
N ALA A 130 20.36 -10.81 49.16
CA ALA A 130 20.35 -10.70 50.63
C ALA A 130 20.24 -9.31 51.36
N ALA A 131 18.99 -8.95 51.72
CA ALA A 131 18.38 -8.73 53.07
C ALA A 131 19.13 -7.92 54.20
N PRO A 132 18.50 -7.51 55.34
CA PRO A 132 17.09 -7.60 55.78
C PRO A 132 16.48 -6.35 56.52
N VAL A 133 15.13 -6.37 56.69
CA VAL A 133 14.24 -5.86 57.81
C VAL A 133 14.20 -4.36 58.22
N PRO A 134 13.23 -3.87 59.04
CA PRO A 134 11.93 -4.44 59.48
C PRO A 134 10.69 -3.49 59.41
N ASP A 135 9.52 -4.12 59.47
CA ASP A 135 8.37 -3.89 60.39
C ASP A 135 7.74 -2.49 60.54
N ALA A 136 6.44 -2.39 60.21
CA ALA A 136 5.37 -2.10 61.18
C ALA A 136 4.04 -1.83 60.47
N ALA A 137 3.07 -2.72 60.69
CA ALA A 137 1.64 -2.43 60.53
C ALA A 137 1.18 -1.39 61.57
N PRO A 138 0.05 -0.70 61.34
CA PRO A 138 -1.13 -1.00 62.16
C PRO A 138 -2.41 -1.05 61.29
N THR A 139 -3.17 -2.15 61.33
CA THR A 139 -4.35 -2.39 62.19
C THR A 139 -5.53 -1.44 61.98
N ASP A 140 -6.59 -2.04 61.44
CA ASP A 140 -8.00 -1.68 61.51
C ASP A 140 -8.44 -1.12 62.89
N PRO A 141 -9.48 -0.26 62.92
CA PRO A 141 -10.60 -0.62 63.78
C PRO A 141 -11.97 -0.32 63.17
N THR A 142 -12.78 -1.36 63.02
CA THR A 142 -14.25 -1.29 63.15
C THR A 142 -14.62 -1.64 64.59
N PRO A 143 -15.44 -0.83 65.27
CA PRO A 143 -16.33 -1.34 66.30
C PRO A 143 -17.80 -1.17 65.92
N ASP A 144 -18.54 -2.27 66.07
CA ASP A 144 -19.99 -2.36 66.11
C ASP A 144 -20.60 -1.60 67.30
N GLY A 145 -21.81 -1.08 67.10
CA GLY A 145 -22.89 -1.16 68.10
C GLY A 145 -23.12 0.05 69.01
N ASP A 146 -24.27 0.71 68.84
CA ASP A 146 -25.29 0.77 69.90
C ASP A 146 -26.64 1.23 69.33
N GLY A 147 -27.69 0.45 69.65
CA GLY A 147 -29.08 0.62 69.23
C GLY A 147 -29.88 -0.65 69.47
#